data_AF-M7W030-F1
#
_entry.id   AF-M7W030-F1
#
_cell.length_a   1.000
_cell.length_b   1.000
_cell.length_c   1.000
_cell.angle_alpha   90.00
_cell.angle_beta   90.00
_cell.angle_gamma   90.00
#
_symmetry.space_group_name_H-M   'P 1'
#
loop_
_entity.id
_entity.type
_entity.pdbx_description
1 polymer ?
#
loop_
_entity_poly.entity_id
_entity_poly.type
_entity_poly.pdbx_seq_one_letter_code
_entity_poly.pdbx_strand_id
1 'polypeptide(L)'
;MDNQQLTQEILQMKSENEVLKNEIKRLKEEKELEKTNNQIKEVFELSSFDEIEWRNKVKQEILNQETIESELKRYVTFNNTTNVNQFSKQKSVINSIGSKPYIELSTPFEKNKKVIPICIDKRKYQIISTLIEYIEVKVKGKKPIISIGVVENENIDRNAHVGWNKGTVGFHSDDGKLFNENGNGEVFNEPYKTCDVIGCGYIHELNCLFYTRNGTLIKIIPLNCEMNYFGIGLREYETVTINSGKTPFVFDLIKFNEELTNKTSKYFKSITLNSMLFSFVVTANIYFSIEDIKQLISKIIQAKVNQQNIKQEVPTDFFTYEEKFWDEFADTTDLQYPDLSKRISFDSVKSCSLLKDIDSHNQTILVRISSYSEYLVKRSSEMETRMYVKKPVILLYDDTTKEKEEFCCHLELNDAIDIGTTYPNPKVIKEDSDKKEYEWKGTYCSDGVSNCVIEINNKHFDYLFWEGICLKKEQFKGKEVGITKENMTNELEVLLKKLGMNEREINDFIVYWIVKLNKKYYKVTICDSTYDNEIARLKISGFNQIHRIALKFEEVESINTLPTIDSVEERQRPTGKYVIEWGAIIA
;
A
#
# COMPACT_ATOMS: atom_id res chain seq x y z
N MET A 1 -59.46 7.01 -27.23
CA MET A 1 -58.31 6.19 -26.81
C MET A 1 -58.40 6.12 -25.30
N ASP A 2 -58.60 4.91 -24.76
CA ASP A 2 -58.94 4.73 -23.34
C ASP A 2 -57.73 5.02 -22.46
N ASN A 3 -57.94 5.59 -21.27
CA ASN A 3 -56.86 6.12 -20.42
C ASN A 3 -55.89 5.01 -19.96
N GLN A 4 -56.38 3.76 -19.91
CA GLN A 4 -55.57 2.56 -19.67
C GLN A 4 -54.63 2.22 -20.83
N GLN A 5 -55.07 2.43 -22.08
CA GLN A 5 -54.26 2.14 -23.27
C GLN A 5 -53.08 3.12 -23.39
N LEU A 6 -53.33 4.41 -23.12
CA LEU A 6 -52.28 5.43 -23.03
C LEU A 6 -51.26 5.13 -21.91
N THR A 7 -51.73 4.63 -20.77
CA THR A 7 -50.84 4.28 -19.64
C THR A 7 -49.94 3.10 -19.99
N GLN A 8 -50.46 2.08 -20.69
CA GLN A 8 -49.66 0.94 -21.16
C GLN A 8 -48.62 1.36 -22.20
N GLU A 9 -48.98 2.22 -23.16
CA GLU A 9 -48.04 2.76 -24.15
C GLU A 9 -46.92 3.56 -23.49
N ILE A 10 -47.21 4.38 -22.47
CA ILE A 10 -46.20 5.12 -21.72
C ILE A 10 -45.26 4.18 -20.96
N LEU A 11 -45.78 3.12 -20.35
CA LEU A 11 -44.95 2.13 -19.65
C LEU A 11 -44.03 1.38 -20.62
N GLN A 12 -44.56 1.01 -21.79
CA GLN A 12 -43.80 0.34 -22.85
C GLN A 12 -42.67 1.25 -23.37
N MET A 13 -42.98 2.52 -23.67
CA MET A 13 -41.97 3.50 -24.11
C MET A 13 -40.90 3.77 -23.04
N LYS A 14 -41.24 3.71 -21.74
CA LYS A 14 -40.24 3.83 -20.66
C LYS A 14 -39.32 2.61 -20.61
N SER A 15 -39.88 1.41 -20.75
CA SER A 15 -39.10 0.17 -20.82
C SER A 15 -38.12 0.18 -22.00
N GLU A 16 -38.61 0.53 -23.19
CA GLU A 16 -37.79 0.64 -24.41
C GLU A 16 -36.69 1.70 -24.28
N ASN A 17 -36.97 2.84 -23.63
CA ASN A 17 -35.96 3.86 -23.35
C ASN A 17 -34.86 3.36 -22.40
N GLU A 18 -35.20 2.59 -21.36
CA GLU A 18 -34.19 2.02 -20.46
C GLU A 18 -33.32 0.97 -21.16
N VAL A 19 -33.89 0.16 -22.04
CA VAL A 19 -33.12 -0.78 -22.89
C VAL A 19 -32.15 -0.01 -23.79
N LEU A 20 -32.62 1.05 -24.46
CA LEU A 20 -31.76 1.88 -25.32
C LEU A 20 -30.65 2.60 -24.54
N LYS A 21 -30.92 3.09 -23.33
CA LYS A 21 -29.88 3.69 -22.47
C LYS A 21 -28.79 2.70 -22.10
N ASN A 22 -29.16 1.48 -21.74
CA ASN A 22 -28.21 0.42 -21.42
C ASN A 22 -27.37 0.02 -22.63
N GLU A 23 -27.99 -0.04 -23.81
CA GLU A 23 -27.29 -0.33 -25.07
C GLU A 23 -26.30 0.79 -25.45
N ILE A 24 -26.69 2.06 -25.31
CA ILE A 24 -25.79 3.20 -25.52
C ILE A 24 -24.62 3.17 -24.54
N LYS A 25 -24.86 2.81 -23.27
CA LYS A 25 -23.80 2.67 -22.26
C LYS A 25 -22.80 1.58 -22.69
N ARG A 26 -23.30 0.40 -23.08
CA ARG A 26 -22.46 -0.70 -23.56
C ARG A 26 -21.60 -0.32 -24.76
N LEU A 27 -22.20 0.32 -25.78
CA LEU A 27 -21.46 0.73 -26.99
C LEU A 27 -20.38 1.78 -26.69
N LYS A 28 -20.61 2.68 -25.73
CA LYS A 28 -19.59 3.63 -25.25
C LYS A 28 -18.43 2.91 -24.57
N GLU A 29 -18.71 1.96 -23.69
CA GLU A 29 -17.69 1.15 -23.01
C GLU A 29 -16.87 0.33 -24.01
N GLU A 30 -17.51 -0.28 -25.01
CA GLU A 30 -16.83 -1.03 -26.08
C GLU A 30 -15.90 -0.14 -26.90
N LYS A 31 -16.34 1.07 -27.25
CA LYS A 31 -15.53 2.04 -28.00
C LYS A 31 -14.32 2.54 -27.22
N GLU A 32 -14.48 2.83 -25.93
CA GLU A 32 -13.34 3.23 -25.07
C GLU A 32 -12.36 2.06 -24.89
N LEU A 33 -12.86 0.84 -24.69
CA LEU A 33 -12.01 -0.34 -24.59
C LEU A 33 -11.22 -0.60 -25.88
N GLU A 34 -11.84 -0.41 -27.05
CA GLU A 34 -11.17 -0.50 -28.35
C GLU A 34 -10.06 0.56 -28.49
N LYS A 35 -10.34 1.81 -28.10
CA LYS A 35 -9.34 2.89 -28.06
C LYS A 35 -8.16 2.51 -27.16
N THR A 36 -8.43 2.06 -25.94
CA THR A 36 -7.41 1.61 -24.99
C THR A 36 -6.58 0.44 -25.54
N ASN A 37 -7.23 -0.55 -26.14
CA ASN A 37 -6.54 -1.70 -26.73
C ASN A 37 -5.56 -1.27 -27.83
N ASN A 38 -5.96 -0.35 -28.69
CA ASN A 38 -5.09 0.16 -29.75
C ASN A 38 -3.88 0.90 -29.18
N GLN A 39 -4.06 1.69 -28.11
CA GLN A 39 -2.95 2.37 -27.43
C GLN A 39 -2.00 1.38 -26.74
N ILE A 40 -2.51 0.35 -26.06
CA ILE A 40 -1.68 -0.71 -25.48
C ILE A 40 -0.87 -1.40 -26.58
N LYS A 41 -1.50 -1.74 -27.71
CA LYS A 41 -0.78 -2.36 -28.82
C LYS A 41 0.35 -1.48 -29.35
N GLU A 42 0.12 -0.18 -29.46
CA GLU A 42 1.14 0.78 -29.88
C GLU A 42 2.31 0.85 -28.88
N VAL A 43 2.01 1.02 -27.59
CA VAL A 43 3.02 1.14 -26.52
C VAL A 43 3.87 -0.12 -26.38
N PHE A 44 3.26 -1.30 -26.44
CA PHE A 44 3.95 -2.58 -26.24
C PHE A 44 4.42 -3.22 -27.55
N GLU A 45 4.36 -2.48 -28.67
CA GLU A 45 4.75 -2.95 -30.01
C GLU A 45 4.03 -4.25 -30.44
N LEU A 46 2.77 -4.41 -30.05
CA LEU A 46 1.94 -5.56 -30.41
C LEU A 46 1.35 -5.39 -31.82
N SER A 47 1.05 -6.51 -32.46
CA SER A 47 0.39 -6.52 -33.75
C SER A 47 -1.07 -6.07 -33.64
N SER A 48 -1.62 -5.48 -34.70
CA SER A 48 -3.06 -5.21 -34.81
C SER A 48 -3.90 -6.49 -34.63
N PHE A 49 -3.36 -7.63 -35.04
CA PHE A 49 -3.98 -8.96 -34.92
C PHE A 49 -3.87 -9.59 -33.53
N ASP A 50 -3.17 -8.96 -32.59
CA ASP A 50 -3.03 -9.49 -31.24
C ASP A 50 -4.33 -9.24 -30.44
N GLU A 51 -4.80 -10.27 -29.73
CA GLU A 51 -5.98 -10.24 -28.88
C GLU A 51 -5.59 -9.82 -27.46
N ILE A 52 -6.34 -8.89 -26.88
CA ILE A 52 -6.15 -8.43 -25.50
C ILE A 52 -7.32 -8.94 -24.65
N GLU A 53 -6.99 -9.76 -23.65
CA GLU A 53 -7.91 -10.25 -22.64
C GLU A 53 -7.80 -9.42 -21.37
N TRP A 54 -8.96 -8.93 -20.91
CA TRP A 54 -9.11 -8.13 -19.70
C TRP A 54 -9.77 -8.94 -18.59
N ARG A 55 -9.17 -9.01 -17.40
CA ARG A 55 -9.89 -9.49 -16.20
C ARG A 55 -10.79 -8.39 -15.65
N ASN A 56 -11.99 -8.75 -15.17
CA ASN A 56 -13.06 -7.83 -14.76
C ASN A 56 -12.60 -6.71 -13.80
N LYS A 57 -11.71 -7.01 -12.84
CA LYS A 57 -11.21 -6.02 -11.87
C LYS A 57 -10.32 -4.96 -12.51
N VAL A 58 -9.38 -5.40 -13.36
CA VAL A 58 -8.47 -4.52 -14.12
C VAL A 58 -9.24 -3.72 -15.16
N LYS A 59 -10.25 -4.33 -15.81
CA LYS A 59 -11.14 -3.68 -16.78
C LYS A 59 -11.89 -2.49 -16.16
N GLN A 60 -12.40 -2.64 -14.93
CA GLN A 60 -13.10 -1.58 -14.21
C GLN A 60 -12.15 -0.48 -13.68
N GLU A 61 -10.98 -0.86 -13.17
CA GLU A 61 -9.95 0.10 -12.73
C GLU A 61 -9.44 0.97 -13.90
N ILE A 62 -9.41 0.43 -15.11
CA ILE A 62 -8.94 1.12 -16.32
C ILE A 62 -10.04 1.95 -16.98
N LEU A 63 -11.27 1.43 -17.08
CA LEU A 63 -12.42 2.19 -17.62
C LEU A 63 -12.81 3.40 -16.76
N ASN A 64 -12.43 3.43 -15.48
CA ASN A 64 -12.70 4.54 -14.55
C ASN A 64 -11.58 5.59 -14.48
N GLN A 65 -10.51 5.48 -15.27
CA GLN A 65 -9.38 6.41 -15.24
C GLN A 65 -9.39 7.39 -16.43
N GLU A 66 -9.21 8.68 -16.17
CA GLU A 66 -8.83 9.68 -17.20
C GLU A 66 -7.43 9.42 -17.81
N THR A 67 -6.67 8.47 -17.25
CA THR A 67 -5.20 8.49 -17.26
C THR A 67 -4.51 7.26 -17.86
N ILE A 68 -5.22 6.32 -18.51
CA ILE A 68 -4.54 5.29 -19.33
C ILE A 68 -3.64 5.97 -20.37
N GLU A 69 -4.15 7.04 -20.99
CA GLU A 69 -3.42 7.79 -22.02
C GLU A 69 -2.20 8.55 -21.44
N SER A 70 -2.26 9.01 -20.19
CA SER A 70 -1.14 9.68 -19.50
C SER A 70 -0.09 8.70 -18.98
N GLU A 71 -0.53 7.52 -18.53
CA GLU A 71 0.34 6.46 -18.05
C GLU A 71 1.01 5.78 -19.24
N LEU A 72 0.28 5.44 -20.32
CA LEU A 72 0.83 4.97 -21.61
C LEU A 72 1.83 5.96 -22.24
N LYS A 73 1.62 7.28 -22.09
CA LYS A 73 2.60 8.31 -22.51
C LYS A 73 3.89 8.31 -21.70
N ARG A 74 3.92 7.81 -20.46
CA ARG A 74 5.18 7.61 -19.71
C ARG A 74 6.03 6.47 -20.25
N TYR A 75 5.40 5.46 -20.87
CA TYR A 75 6.09 4.34 -21.51
C TYR A 75 6.65 4.69 -22.90
N VAL A 76 6.16 5.76 -23.54
CA VAL A 76 6.63 6.23 -24.86
C VAL A 76 7.30 7.59 -24.74
N THR A 77 8.57 7.60 -24.30
CA THR A 77 9.49 8.69 -24.66
C THR A 77 10.15 8.31 -25.98
N PHE A 78 9.88 9.08 -27.05
CA PHE A 78 10.69 9.03 -28.27
C PHE A 78 12.14 9.34 -27.90
N ASN A 79 12.98 8.33 -27.77
CA ASN A 79 14.43 8.50 -27.74
C ASN A 79 14.92 8.88 -29.14
N ASN A 80 14.69 10.15 -29.51
CA ASN A 80 15.55 10.88 -30.42
C ASN A 80 16.85 11.22 -29.68
N THR A 81 17.67 10.22 -29.39
CA THR A 81 19.10 10.42 -29.16
C THR A 81 19.86 9.15 -29.52
N THR A 82 20.68 9.30 -30.54
CA THR A 82 21.79 8.43 -30.91
C THR A 82 22.62 8.03 -29.69
N ASN A 83 22.89 6.73 -29.53
CA ASN A 83 23.85 6.07 -28.62
C ASN A 83 23.32 5.44 -27.32
N VAL A 84 22.39 4.49 -27.42
CA VAL A 84 22.33 3.42 -26.39
C VAL A 84 22.12 2.07 -27.06
N ASN A 85 23.13 1.20 -26.98
CA ASN A 85 22.99 -0.24 -27.21
C ASN A 85 22.21 -0.84 -26.03
N GLN A 86 20.93 -0.49 -25.97
CA GLN A 86 19.87 -1.14 -25.20
C GLN A 86 19.49 -2.43 -25.94
N PHE A 87 18.85 -3.40 -25.29
CA PHE A 87 18.31 -4.64 -25.90
C PHE A 87 17.39 -4.42 -27.14
N SER A 88 17.19 -3.19 -27.58
CA SER A 88 16.21 -2.73 -28.56
C SER A 88 16.64 -2.81 -30.03
N LYS A 89 17.80 -3.39 -30.40
CA LYS A 89 18.13 -3.55 -31.85
C LYS A 89 18.63 -4.89 -32.39
N GLN A 90 18.94 -5.94 -31.61
CA GLN A 90 19.38 -7.21 -32.22
C GLN A 90 18.95 -8.47 -31.46
N LYS A 91 18.01 -9.21 -32.10
CA LYS A 91 17.71 -10.65 -32.01
C LYS A 91 17.30 -11.20 -30.64
N SER A 92 16.09 -11.77 -30.57
CA SER A 92 15.61 -12.70 -29.52
C SER A 92 16.46 -13.98 -29.36
N VAL A 93 17.56 -14.10 -30.11
CA VAL A 93 18.47 -15.22 -30.20
C VAL A 93 19.90 -14.65 -30.30
N ILE A 94 20.69 -14.84 -29.26
CA ILE A 94 22.10 -14.44 -29.24
C ILE A 94 22.92 -15.62 -29.74
N ASN A 95 23.73 -15.40 -30.79
CA ASN A 95 24.59 -16.41 -31.41
C ASN A 95 26.02 -15.86 -31.53
N SER A 96 26.95 -16.28 -30.66
CA SER A 96 28.40 -16.17 -30.91
C SER A 96 29.22 -16.96 -29.90
N ILE A 97 30.41 -17.40 -30.29
CA ILE A 97 31.44 -17.96 -29.40
C ILE A 97 32.47 -16.86 -29.17
N GLY A 98 32.37 -16.15 -28.05
CA GLY A 98 33.40 -15.24 -27.56
C GLY A 98 34.19 -15.91 -26.44
N SER A 99 35.51 -15.75 -26.41
CA SER A 99 36.36 -16.40 -25.38
C SER A 99 36.37 -15.69 -24.02
N LYS A 100 35.83 -14.46 -23.93
CA LYS A 100 35.78 -13.66 -22.72
C LYS A 100 34.34 -13.48 -22.23
N PRO A 101 34.10 -13.55 -20.91
CA PRO A 101 32.78 -13.28 -20.35
C PRO A 101 32.39 -11.83 -20.59
N TYR A 102 31.12 -11.58 -20.90
CA TYR A 102 30.58 -10.22 -20.94
C TYR A 102 29.14 -10.13 -20.44
N ILE A 103 28.73 -8.95 -19.92
CA ILE A 103 27.37 -8.71 -19.40
C ILE A 103 26.55 -7.86 -20.36
N GLU A 104 25.39 -8.38 -20.75
CA GLU A 104 24.30 -7.64 -21.39
C GLU A 104 23.28 -7.20 -20.33
N LEU A 105 22.87 -5.92 -20.39
CA LEU A 105 21.90 -5.33 -19.45
C LEU A 105 20.60 -5.01 -20.16
N SER A 106 19.46 -5.32 -19.54
CA SER A 106 18.13 -4.92 -20.01
C SER A 106 17.98 -3.39 -20.07
N THR A 107 16.83 -2.92 -20.57
CA THR A 107 16.39 -1.56 -20.23
C THR A 107 16.21 -1.43 -18.71
N PRO A 108 16.36 -0.22 -18.15
CA PRO A 108 16.06 0.01 -16.75
C PRO A 108 14.64 -0.46 -16.39
N PHE A 109 14.47 -0.97 -15.17
CA PHE A 109 13.16 -1.29 -14.62
C PHE A 109 12.34 -0.02 -14.46
N GLU A 110 11.06 -0.12 -14.76
CA GLU A 110 10.15 1.00 -14.57
C GLU A 110 9.46 0.84 -13.22
N LYS A 111 9.95 1.58 -12.24
CA LYS A 111 9.53 1.50 -10.83
C LYS A 111 8.05 1.82 -10.57
N ASN A 112 7.35 2.36 -11.58
CA ASN A 112 5.95 2.78 -11.49
C ASN A 112 4.98 1.84 -12.23
N LYS A 113 5.45 0.67 -12.72
CA LYS A 113 4.59 -0.25 -13.45
C LYS A 113 3.42 -0.72 -12.59
N LYS A 114 2.21 -0.36 -13.00
CA LYS A 114 0.97 -0.87 -12.42
C LYS A 114 0.28 -1.86 -13.33
N VAL A 115 0.59 -1.93 -14.62
CA VAL A 115 -0.13 -2.76 -15.60
C VAL A 115 0.80 -3.22 -16.72
N ILE A 116 0.86 -4.53 -16.99
CA ILE A 116 1.65 -5.10 -18.11
C ILE A 116 0.82 -6.14 -18.90
N PRO A 117 1.03 -6.25 -20.24
CA PRO A 117 0.52 -7.36 -21.03
C PRO A 117 1.43 -8.59 -20.91
N ILE A 118 0.85 -9.75 -20.61
CA ILE A 118 1.54 -11.04 -20.62
C ILE A 118 0.93 -11.91 -21.71
N CYS A 119 1.74 -12.40 -22.65
CA CYS A 119 1.28 -13.38 -23.62
C CYS A 119 0.84 -14.67 -22.91
N ILE A 120 -0.41 -15.10 -23.11
CA ILE A 120 -0.97 -16.33 -22.53
C ILE A 120 -1.15 -17.43 -23.56
N ASP A 121 -1.35 -17.06 -24.83
CA ASP A 121 -1.38 -17.96 -25.98
C ASP A 121 -0.93 -17.17 -27.20
N LYS A 122 -0.60 -17.84 -28.32
CA LYS A 122 -0.15 -17.19 -29.56
C LYS A 122 -1.01 -15.97 -29.90
N ARG A 123 -0.38 -14.79 -29.89
CA ARG A 123 -1.02 -13.49 -30.17
C ARG A 123 -2.12 -13.09 -29.19
N LYS A 124 -2.29 -13.78 -28.07
CA LYS A 124 -3.26 -13.47 -27.03
C LYS A 124 -2.53 -13.02 -25.76
N TYR A 125 -2.88 -11.84 -25.27
CA TYR A 125 -2.23 -11.18 -24.15
C TYR A 125 -3.24 -10.91 -23.05
N GLN A 126 -2.90 -11.26 -21.81
CA GLN A 126 -3.68 -10.88 -20.64
C GLN A 126 -3.06 -9.66 -19.99
N ILE A 127 -3.89 -8.66 -19.69
CA ILE A 127 -3.46 -7.47 -18.95
C ILE A 127 -3.52 -7.78 -17.46
N ILE A 128 -2.40 -7.61 -16.76
CA ILE A 128 -2.33 -7.77 -15.30
C ILE A 128 -1.77 -6.53 -14.63
N SER A 129 -2.26 -6.26 -13.41
CA SER A 129 -1.61 -5.30 -12.52
C SER A 129 -0.55 -5.98 -11.68
N THR A 130 0.70 -5.50 -11.75
CA THR A 130 1.83 -6.14 -11.06
C THR A 130 2.97 -5.17 -10.82
N LEU A 131 3.70 -5.43 -9.73
CA LEU A 131 4.97 -4.77 -9.37
C LEU A 131 6.15 -5.73 -9.55
N ILE A 132 5.95 -6.75 -10.39
CA ILE A 132 6.95 -7.77 -10.70
C ILE A 132 7.50 -7.49 -12.09
N GLU A 133 8.82 -7.34 -12.17
CA GLU A 133 9.55 -7.47 -13.43
C GLU A 133 9.97 -8.94 -13.56
N TYR A 134 9.81 -9.55 -14.74
CA TYR A 134 10.15 -10.96 -14.94
C TYR A 134 10.60 -11.26 -16.37
N ILE A 135 11.65 -12.08 -16.50
CA ILE A 135 12.13 -12.63 -17.77
C ILE A 135 12.38 -14.13 -17.65
N GLU A 136 12.33 -14.84 -18.77
CA GLU A 136 12.78 -16.22 -18.89
C GLU A 136 13.90 -16.34 -19.92
N VAL A 137 14.92 -17.13 -19.57
CA VAL A 137 16.05 -17.39 -20.43
C VAL A 137 16.14 -18.88 -20.70
N LYS A 138 15.98 -19.27 -21.96
CA LYS A 138 16.17 -20.64 -22.42
C LYS A 138 17.59 -20.83 -22.91
N VAL A 139 18.26 -21.85 -22.39
CA VAL A 139 19.70 -22.07 -22.63
C VAL A 139 19.91 -23.36 -23.40
N LYS A 140 20.71 -23.30 -24.47
CA LYS A 140 21.12 -24.48 -25.25
C LYS A 140 22.65 -24.53 -25.32
N GLY A 141 23.21 -25.73 -25.14
CA GLY A 141 24.64 -26.00 -25.23
C GLY A 141 25.05 -27.16 -24.34
N LYS A 142 26.18 -27.81 -24.65
CA LYS A 142 26.69 -28.96 -23.87
C LYS A 142 27.16 -28.59 -22.46
N LYS A 143 27.75 -27.41 -22.29
CA LYS A 143 28.26 -26.87 -21.02
C LYS A 143 28.18 -25.35 -21.05
N PRO A 144 26.97 -24.77 -20.98
CA PRO A 144 26.85 -23.32 -21.04
C PRO A 144 27.51 -22.69 -19.80
N ILE A 145 28.22 -21.60 -20.00
CA ILE A 145 28.73 -20.70 -18.96
C ILE A 145 28.03 -19.36 -19.16
N ILE A 146 26.92 -19.20 -18.46
CA ILE A 146 26.09 -18.01 -18.43
C ILE A 146 25.67 -17.69 -16.99
N SER A 147 25.29 -16.45 -16.74
CA SER A 147 24.73 -16.02 -15.44
C SER A 147 23.53 -15.12 -15.67
N ILE A 148 22.44 -15.29 -14.89
CA ILE A 148 21.23 -14.46 -15.01
C ILE A 148 20.92 -13.84 -13.65
N GLY A 149 20.60 -12.55 -13.63
CA GLY A 149 20.18 -11.91 -12.39
C GLY A 149 19.91 -10.43 -12.54
N VAL A 150 20.24 -9.68 -11.50
CA VAL A 150 19.90 -8.26 -11.35
C VAL A 150 21.12 -7.41 -11.04
N VAL A 151 21.04 -6.16 -11.48
CA VAL A 151 22.12 -5.18 -11.42
C VAL A 151 21.58 -3.84 -10.91
N GLU A 152 22.30 -3.25 -9.96
CA GLU A 152 21.96 -1.97 -9.33
C GLU A 152 22.12 -0.79 -10.30
N ASN A 153 23.20 -0.72 -11.08
CA ASN A 153 23.47 0.41 -11.96
C ASN A 153 24.21 -0.01 -13.24
N GLU A 154 24.19 0.82 -14.28
CA GLU A 154 24.83 0.50 -15.56
C GLU A 154 26.37 0.54 -15.54
N ASN A 155 26.96 1.16 -14.50
CA ASN A 155 28.39 1.34 -14.31
C ASN A 155 29.04 0.11 -13.68
N ILE A 156 28.86 -1.06 -14.30
CA ILE A 156 29.45 -2.33 -13.89
C ILE A 156 30.63 -2.73 -14.78
N ASP A 157 31.53 -3.57 -14.23
CA ASP A 157 32.50 -4.26 -15.07
C ASP A 157 31.78 -5.26 -15.97
N ARG A 158 31.70 -4.90 -17.25
CA ARG A 158 31.04 -5.71 -18.27
C ARG A 158 31.88 -6.90 -18.72
N ASN A 159 33.11 -7.11 -18.23
CA ASN A 159 33.93 -8.29 -18.52
C ASN A 159 33.86 -9.36 -17.41
N ALA A 160 32.75 -9.40 -16.67
CA ALA A 160 32.51 -10.30 -15.55
C ALA A 160 31.24 -11.14 -15.77
N HIS A 161 30.90 -11.99 -14.79
CA HIS A 161 29.56 -12.55 -14.68
C HIS A 161 28.73 -11.82 -13.62
N VAL A 162 27.41 -11.83 -13.79
CA VAL A 162 26.45 -11.19 -12.89
C VAL A 162 26.53 -11.87 -11.52
N GLY A 163 26.69 -11.10 -10.45
CA GLY A 163 26.84 -11.61 -9.09
C GLY A 163 28.26 -11.56 -8.55
N TRP A 164 29.29 -11.44 -9.40
CA TRP A 164 30.68 -11.37 -8.94
C TRP A 164 31.06 -10.04 -8.29
N ASN A 165 30.47 -8.95 -8.79
CA ASN A 165 30.82 -7.58 -8.42
C ASN A 165 29.73 -6.95 -7.56
N LYS A 166 30.13 -5.94 -6.77
CA LYS A 166 29.23 -5.15 -5.91
C LYS A 166 28.02 -4.62 -6.71
N GLY A 167 26.85 -4.61 -6.07
CA GLY A 167 25.59 -4.18 -6.69
C GLY A 167 25.05 -5.16 -7.75
N THR A 168 25.50 -6.42 -7.76
CA THR A 168 24.98 -7.45 -8.69
C THR A 168 24.70 -8.75 -7.96
N VAL A 169 23.61 -9.42 -8.35
CA VAL A 169 23.22 -10.75 -7.85
C VAL A 169 22.86 -11.64 -9.03
N GLY A 170 23.44 -12.83 -9.15
CA GLY A 170 23.23 -13.69 -10.31
C GLY A 170 23.35 -15.18 -10.05
N PHE A 171 22.58 -15.96 -10.78
CA PHE A 171 22.56 -17.42 -10.78
C PHE A 171 23.33 -17.96 -11.98
N HIS A 172 24.32 -18.84 -11.73
CA HIS A 172 25.30 -19.29 -12.71
C HIS A 172 25.01 -20.71 -13.19
N SER A 173 25.26 -20.93 -14.48
CA SER A 173 24.86 -22.16 -15.16
C SER A 173 25.81 -23.33 -14.99
N ASP A 174 27.09 -23.06 -14.78
CA ASP A 174 28.17 -24.05 -14.75
C ASP A 174 28.24 -24.79 -13.41
N ASP A 175 28.08 -24.08 -12.30
CA ASP A 175 28.15 -24.64 -10.96
C ASP A 175 26.82 -24.63 -10.19
N GLY A 176 25.78 -24.00 -10.75
CA GLY A 176 24.47 -23.91 -10.13
C GLY A 176 24.45 -23.01 -8.88
N LYS A 177 25.44 -22.14 -8.71
CA LYS A 177 25.54 -21.27 -7.54
C LYS A 177 24.87 -19.92 -7.75
N LEU A 178 24.46 -19.34 -6.64
CA LEU A 178 24.06 -17.94 -6.55
C LEU A 178 25.25 -17.10 -6.10
N PHE A 179 25.61 -16.10 -6.89
CA PHE A 179 26.65 -15.14 -6.59
C PHE A 179 25.99 -13.82 -6.19
N ASN A 180 26.35 -13.30 -5.01
CA ASN A 180 25.78 -12.09 -4.45
C ASN A 180 26.91 -11.15 -4.06
N GLU A 181 27.23 -10.22 -4.96
CA GLU A 181 28.29 -9.22 -4.79
C GLU A 181 29.68 -9.78 -4.45
N ASN A 182 29.92 -11.06 -4.76
CA ASN A 182 31.18 -11.74 -4.49
C ASN A 182 31.43 -12.91 -5.45
N GLY A 183 32.70 -13.20 -5.72
CA GLY A 183 33.12 -14.23 -6.67
C GLY A 183 33.17 -15.67 -6.13
N ASN A 184 32.73 -15.94 -4.90
CA ASN A 184 32.83 -17.29 -4.31
C ASN A 184 31.57 -18.13 -4.52
N GLY A 185 30.40 -17.47 -4.55
CA GLY A 185 29.09 -18.08 -4.80
C GLY A 185 28.64 -19.07 -3.72
N GLU A 186 27.33 -19.23 -3.57
CA GLU A 186 26.72 -20.18 -2.63
C GLU A 186 25.93 -21.25 -3.38
N VAL A 187 25.93 -22.48 -2.86
CA VAL A 187 25.13 -23.58 -3.44
C VAL A 187 23.66 -23.17 -3.46
N PHE A 188 23.05 -23.18 -4.65
CA PHE A 188 21.69 -22.66 -4.84
C PHE A 188 20.77 -23.67 -5.52
N ASN A 189 21.17 -24.19 -6.67
CA ASN A 189 20.44 -25.22 -7.38
C ASN A 189 21.41 -26.13 -8.16
N GLU A 190 20.92 -27.12 -8.88
CA GLU A 190 21.78 -27.89 -9.79
C GLU A 190 22.26 -27.02 -10.97
N PRO A 191 23.44 -27.29 -11.56
CA PRO A 191 23.87 -26.67 -12.80
C PRO A 191 22.82 -26.76 -13.91
N TYR A 192 22.88 -25.85 -14.88
CA TYR A 192 21.90 -25.81 -15.96
C TYR A 192 22.10 -27.03 -16.87
N LYS A 193 20.98 -27.55 -17.37
CA LYS A 193 20.90 -28.58 -18.38
C LYS A 193 20.53 -27.92 -19.70
N THR A 194 20.91 -28.55 -20.81
CA THR A 194 20.47 -28.07 -22.12
C THR A 194 18.94 -28.03 -22.18
N CYS A 195 18.41 -26.97 -22.79
CA CYS A 195 17.00 -26.66 -22.91
C CYS A 195 16.28 -26.25 -21.62
N ASP A 196 16.98 -26.08 -20.50
CA ASP A 196 16.36 -25.45 -19.32
C ASP A 196 15.87 -24.05 -19.64
N VAL A 197 14.76 -23.70 -19.00
CA VAL A 197 14.20 -22.35 -18.96
C VAL A 197 14.37 -21.83 -17.54
N ILE A 198 15.19 -20.80 -17.39
CA ILE A 198 15.47 -20.16 -16.11
C ILE A 198 14.77 -18.80 -16.08
N GLY A 199 13.83 -18.64 -15.15
CA GLY A 199 13.18 -17.38 -14.90
C GLY A 199 13.92 -16.56 -13.85
N CYS A 200 13.95 -15.24 -14.05
CA CYS A 200 14.50 -14.27 -13.12
C CYS A 200 13.47 -13.16 -12.94
N GLY A 201 12.99 -12.99 -11.70
CA GLY A 201 12.00 -11.99 -11.37
C GLY A 201 12.42 -11.10 -10.22
N TYR A 202 11.99 -9.85 -10.27
CA TYR A 202 12.25 -8.85 -9.25
C TYR A 202 10.94 -8.24 -8.77
N ILE A 203 10.72 -8.27 -7.46
CA ILE A 203 9.51 -7.77 -6.80
C ILE A 203 9.86 -6.42 -6.16
N HIS A 204 9.40 -5.32 -6.76
CA HIS A 204 9.83 -3.96 -6.39
C HIS A 204 9.53 -3.60 -4.94
N GLU A 205 8.29 -3.81 -4.47
CA GLU A 205 7.89 -3.46 -3.09
C GLU A 205 8.61 -4.28 -2.02
N LEU A 206 9.03 -5.49 -2.37
CA LEU A 206 9.66 -6.41 -1.43
C LEU A 206 11.18 -6.37 -1.49
N ASN A 207 11.75 -5.65 -2.47
CA ASN A 207 13.15 -5.72 -2.85
C ASN A 207 13.67 -7.17 -2.89
N CYS A 208 12.89 -8.05 -3.52
CA CYS A 208 13.15 -9.48 -3.57
C CYS A 208 13.41 -9.94 -5.00
N LEU A 209 14.50 -10.67 -5.19
CA LEU A 209 14.79 -11.44 -6.39
C LEU A 209 14.17 -12.83 -6.24
N PHE A 210 13.62 -13.40 -7.29
CA PHE A 210 13.23 -14.80 -7.29
C PHE A 210 13.64 -15.47 -8.59
N TYR A 211 13.90 -16.78 -8.49
CA TYR A 211 14.25 -17.60 -9.64
C TYR A 211 13.24 -18.71 -9.84
N THR A 212 13.03 -19.07 -11.10
CA THR A 212 12.25 -20.23 -11.50
C THR A 212 13.09 -21.12 -12.42
N ARG A 213 12.78 -22.41 -12.45
CA ARG A 213 13.34 -23.35 -13.42
C ARG A 213 12.22 -24.20 -13.97
N ASN A 214 12.08 -24.21 -15.29
CA ASN A 214 11.08 -25.01 -16.01
C ASN A 214 9.66 -24.85 -15.43
N GLY A 215 9.28 -23.59 -15.13
CA GLY A 215 7.96 -23.24 -14.60
C GLY A 215 7.75 -23.48 -13.11
N THR A 216 8.79 -23.91 -12.37
CA THR A 216 8.72 -24.10 -10.92
C THR A 216 9.54 -23.04 -10.19
N LEU A 217 8.96 -22.41 -9.17
CA LEU A 217 9.67 -21.48 -8.29
C LEU A 217 10.80 -22.22 -7.55
N ILE A 218 12.03 -21.70 -7.64
CA ILE A 218 13.18 -22.21 -6.90
C ILE A 218 13.20 -21.60 -5.50
N LYS A 219 13.34 -20.27 -5.45
CA LYS A 219 13.51 -19.51 -4.21
C LYS A 219 13.28 -18.02 -4.42
N ILE A 220 12.82 -17.35 -3.38
CA ILE A 220 12.79 -15.88 -3.23
C ILE A 220 13.95 -15.46 -2.32
N ILE A 221 14.67 -14.42 -2.72
CA ILE A 221 15.94 -13.96 -2.15
C ILE A 221 15.78 -12.46 -1.85
N PRO A 222 15.82 -12.04 -0.57
CA PRO A 222 15.88 -10.63 -0.22
C PRO A 222 17.18 -9.99 -0.70
N LEU A 223 17.10 -8.75 -1.19
CA LEU A 223 18.25 -7.99 -1.68
C LEU A 223 18.64 -6.88 -0.71
N ASN A 224 19.93 -6.52 -0.69
CA ASN A 224 20.48 -5.49 0.20
C ASN A 224 20.25 -4.07 -0.31
N CYS A 225 20.07 -3.91 -1.63
CA CYS A 225 19.82 -2.63 -2.29
C CYS A 225 18.78 -2.81 -3.39
N GLU A 226 18.22 -1.70 -3.85
CA GLU A 226 17.28 -1.67 -4.97
C GLU A 226 18.00 -1.98 -6.28
N MET A 227 17.41 -2.82 -7.11
CA MET A 227 17.97 -3.18 -8.43
C MET A 227 17.25 -2.44 -9.54
N ASN A 228 17.97 -2.09 -10.61
CA ASN A 228 17.44 -1.29 -11.71
C ASN A 228 17.48 -2.02 -13.07
N TYR A 229 18.18 -3.15 -13.20
CA TYR A 229 18.34 -3.84 -14.48
C TYR A 229 18.36 -5.36 -14.30
N PHE A 230 17.91 -6.10 -15.32
CA PHE A 230 18.33 -7.48 -15.49
C PHE A 230 19.72 -7.50 -16.13
N GLY A 231 20.56 -8.43 -15.68
CA GLY A 231 21.86 -8.71 -16.27
C GLY A 231 21.94 -10.16 -16.76
N ILE A 232 22.54 -10.35 -17.93
CA ILE A 232 22.88 -11.67 -18.47
C ILE A 232 24.37 -11.67 -18.80
N GLY A 233 25.14 -12.46 -18.04
CA GLY A 233 26.55 -12.72 -18.30
C GLY A 233 26.69 -13.90 -19.24
N LEU A 234 27.50 -13.75 -20.29
CA LEU A 234 27.62 -14.71 -21.39
C LEU A 234 29.10 -15.02 -21.64
N ARG A 235 29.45 -16.31 -21.70
CA ARG A 235 30.81 -16.76 -22.07
C ARG A 235 30.77 -17.93 -23.05
N GLU A 236 30.22 -19.08 -22.64
CA GLU A 236 30.12 -20.27 -23.49
C GLU A 236 28.65 -20.66 -23.63
N TYR A 237 28.12 -20.72 -24.86
CA TYR A 237 26.73 -21.12 -25.11
C TYR A 237 26.57 -21.49 -26.59
N GLU A 238 25.58 -22.32 -26.92
CA GLU A 238 25.17 -22.55 -28.32
C GLU A 238 24.08 -21.57 -28.72
N THR A 239 23.05 -21.45 -27.90
CA THR A 239 21.94 -20.51 -28.11
C THR A 239 21.36 -20.08 -26.78
N VAL A 240 21.12 -18.79 -26.64
CA VAL A 240 20.36 -18.21 -25.53
C VAL A 240 19.16 -17.48 -26.12
N THR A 241 17.96 -17.83 -25.65
CA THR A 241 16.70 -17.19 -26.04
C THR A 241 16.11 -16.50 -24.82
N ILE A 242 15.76 -15.23 -24.96
CA ILE A 242 15.20 -14.42 -23.88
C ILE A 242 13.73 -14.15 -24.20
N ASN A 243 12.86 -14.52 -23.27
CA ASN A 243 11.44 -14.19 -23.27
C ASN A 243 11.19 -13.11 -22.22
N SER A 244 10.76 -11.94 -22.64
CA SER A 244 10.36 -10.81 -21.78
C SER A 244 8.84 -10.62 -21.72
N GLY A 245 8.06 -11.66 -22.01
CA GLY A 245 6.60 -11.64 -22.04
C GLY A 245 5.97 -11.63 -23.44
N LYS A 246 6.79 -11.62 -24.51
CA LYS A 246 6.33 -11.68 -25.92
C LYS A 246 5.86 -13.08 -26.33
N THR A 247 6.20 -14.11 -25.56
CA THR A 247 5.66 -15.46 -25.68
C THR A 247 5.20 -15.94 -24.31
N PRO A 248 4.33 -16.96 -24.22
CA PRO A 248 3.92 -17.49 -22.93
C PRO A 248 5.11 -17.91 -22.09
N PHE A 249 5.15 -17.44 -20.84
CA PHE A 249 6.11 -17.90 -19.87
C PHE A 249 5.84 -19.37 -19.51
N VAL A 250 6.89 -20.11 -19.20
CA VAL A 250 6.76 -21.46 -18.64
C VAL A 250 6.26 -21.37 -17.19
N PHE A 251 6.68 -20.35 -16.44
CA PHE A 251 6.16 -20.04 -15.11
C PHE A 251 4.82 -19.32 -15.17
N ASP A 252 3.87 -19.75 -14.34
CA ASP A 252 2.57 -19.08 -14.18
C ASP A 252 2.71 -17.80 -13.35
N LEU A 253 3.28 -16.77 -13.98
CA LEU A 253 3.51 -15.47 -13.37
C LEU A 253 2.20 -14.80 -12.95
N ILE A 254 1.10 -15.03 -13.68
CA ILE A 254 -0.21 -14.45 -13.40
C ILE A 254 -0.73 -14.99 -12.07
N LYS A 255 -0.76 -16.32 -11.91
CA LYS A 255 -1.18 -16.94 -10.65
C LYS A 255 -0.25 -16.55 -9.50
N PHE A 256 1.06 -16.52 -9.74
CA PHE A 256 2.01 -16.09 -8.71
C PHE A 256 1.75 -14.64 -8.26
N ASN A 257 1.48 -13.72 -9.19
CA ASN A 257 1.13 -12.34 -8.89
C ASN A 257 -0.18 -12.21 -8.12
N GLU A 258 -1.19 -13.02 -8.46
CA GLU A 258 -2.46 -13.07 -7.72
C GLU A 258 -2.29 -13.62 -6.30
N GLU A 259 -1.54 -14.72 -6.16
CA GLU A 259 -1.20 -15.27 -4.86
C GLU A 259 -0.42 -14.26 -4.01
N LEU A 260 0.53 -13.56 -4.63
CA LEU A 260 1.30 -12.51 -3.97
C LEU A 260 0.34 -11.42 -3.50
N THR A 261 -0.51 -10.88 -4.37
CA THR A 261 -1.49 -9.81 -4.05
C THR A 261 -2.51 -10.24 -2.98
N ASN A 262 -2.95 -11.50 -3.00
CA ASN A 262 -3.89 -12.04 -2.01
C ASN A 262 -3.21 -12.37 -0.67
N LYS A 263 -1.90 -12.64 -0.67
CA LYS A 263 -1.09 -12.84 0.55
C LYS A 263 -0.68 -11.48 1.12
N THR A 264 -0.21 -10.52 0.32
CA THR A 264 0.16 -9.17 0.74
C THR A 264 -0.98 -8.47 1.49
N SER A 265 -2.22 -8.66 1.03
CA SER A 265 -3.45 -8.13 1.66
C SER A 265 -3.86 -8.82 2.98
N LYS A 266 -3.16 -9.89 3.41
CA LYS A 266 -3.50 -10.71 4.58
C LYS A 266 -2.43 -10.78 5.70
N TYR A 267 -1.22 -10.25 5.52
CA TYR A 267 -0.09 -10.54 6.43
C TYR A 267 0.58 -9.31 7.06
N PHE A 268 -0.19 -8.49 7.77
CA PHE A 268 0.36 -7.69 8.87
C PHE A 268 0.28 -8.51 10.16
N LYS A 269 1.37 -9.21 10.54
CA LYS A 269 1.42 -10.06 11.76
C LYS A 269 2.57 -9.67 12.68
N SER A 270 2.27 -9.54 13.97
CA SER A 270 3.27 -9.56 15.04
C SER A 270 3.29 -10.96 15.65
N ILE A 271 4.47 -11.53 15.86
CA ILE A 271 4.64 -12.84 16.49
C ILE A 271 5.43 -12.63 17.77
N THR A 272 4.85 -13.02 18.90
CA THR A 272 5.55 -13.06 20.19
C THR A 272 6.11 -14.47 20.39
N LEU A 273 7.42 -14.59 20.61
CA LEU A 273 8.09 -15.84 20.95
C LEU A 273 8.55 -15.80 22.40
N ASN A 274 8.10 -16.76 23.19
CA ASN A 274 8.41 -16.89 24.62
C ASN A 274 9.31 -18.09 24.87
N SER A 275 10.17 -17.96 25.88
CA SER A 275 11.05 -19.03 26.36
C SER A 275 11.21 -18.93 27.88
N MET A 276 11.75 -19.96 28.54
CA MET A 276 11.91 -19.94 30.01
C MET A 276 12.90 -18.88 30.52
N LEU A 277 13.68 -18.26 29.64
CA LEU A 277 14.74 -17.31 30.02
C LEU A 277 14.49 -15.88 29.51
N PHE A 278 13.76 -15.72 28.39
CA PHE A 278 13.51 -14.43 27.73
C PHE A 278 12.20 -14.46 26.91
N SER A 279 11.60 -13.28 26.69
CA SER A 279 10.49 -13.05 25.75
C SER A 279 10.91 -12.11 24.63
N PHE A 280 10.57 -12.46 23.39
CA PHE A 280 10.84 -11.67 22.18
C PHE A 280 9.53 -11.31 21.47
N VAL A 281 9.41 -10.08 20.98
CA VAL A 281 8.35 -9.69 20.04
C VAL A 281 9.00 -9.42 18.69
N VAL A 282 8.58 -10.15 17.66
CA VAL A 282 9.03 -9.99 16.28
C VAL A 282 7.89 -9.40 15.47
N THR A 283 8.03 -8.13 15.09
CA THR A 283 7.15 -7.50 14.10
C THR A 283 7.84 -7.59 12.74
N ALA A 284 7.34 -8.46 11.87
CA ALA A 284 7.89 -8.67 10.53
C ALA A 284 6.88 -8.23 9.47
N ASN A 285 7.29 -7.34 8.57
CA ASN A 285 6.53 -7.01 7.36
C ASN A 285 6.82 -7.99 6.21
N ILE A 286 7.00 -9.29 6.49
CA ILE A 286 7.68 -10.18 5.54
C ILE A 286 7.11 -11.61 5.49
N TYR A 287 7.08 -12.14 4.27
CA TYR A 287 6.58 -13.40 3.71
C TYR A 287 7.24 -14.71 4.21
N PHE A 288 7.89 -14.70 5.38
CA PHE A 288 8.52 -15.91 5.94
C PHE A 288 7.49 -16.74 6.72
N SER A 289 7.57 -18.07 6.63
CA SER A 289 6.77 -18.93 7.52
C SER A 289 7.26 -18.82 8.97
N ILE A 290 6.41 -19.16 9.94
CA ILE A 290 6.81 -19.20 11.37
C ILE A 290 8.04 -20.09 11.55
N GLU A 291 8.15 -21.17 10.77
CA GLU A 291 9.27 -22.10 10.81
C GLU A 291 10.57 -21.46 10.29
N ASP A 292 10.49 -20.67 9.22
CA ASP A 292 11.64 -19.91 8.71
C ASP A 292 12.15 -18.88 9.74
N ILE A 293 11.22 -18.23 10.45
CA ILE A 293 11.53 -17.28 11.53
C ILE A 293 12.21 -18.00 12.70
N LYS A 294 11.68 -19.15 13.13
CA LYS A 294 12.29 -19.99 14.18
C LYS A 294 13.70 -20.44 13.81
N GLN A 295 13.91 -20.90 12.58
CA GLN A 295 15.23 -21.32 12.10
C GLN A 295 16.22 -20.16 12.07
N LEU A 296 15.80 -18.98 11.62
CA LEU A 296 16.65 -17.79 11.60
C LEU A 296 17.08 -17.38 13.01
N ILE A 297 16.13 -17.31 13.95
CA ILE A 297 16.39 -16.95 15.35
C ILE A 297 17.26 -18.02 16.03
N SER A 298 16.98 -19.30 15.81
CA SER A 298 17.77 -20.40 16.36
C SER A 298 19.22 -20.36 15.86
N LYS A 299 19.46 -20.04 14.59
CA LYS A 299 20.82 -19.84 14.04
C LYS A 299 21.54 -18.67 14.72
N ILE A 300 20.85 -17.56 14.98
CA ILE A 300 21.43 -16.40 15.67
C ILE A 300 21.82 -16.76 17.11
N ILE A 301 20.96 -17.47 17.83
CA ILE A 301 21.23 -17.87 19.22
C ILE A 301 22.34 -18.93 19.27
N GLN A 302 22.32 -19.93 18.40
CA GLN A 302 23.37 -20.94 18.31
C GLN A 302 24.74 -20.32 18.02
N ALA A 303 24.80 -19.31 17.14
CA ALA A 303 26.03 -18.57 16.89
C ALA A 303 26.58 -17.89 18.15
N LYS A 304 25.71 -17.42 19.06
CA LYS A 304 26.11 -16.81 20.33
C LYS A 304 26.54 -17.82 21.39
N VAL A 305 25.84 -18.94 21.51
CA VAL A 305 26.19 -20.07 22.40
C VAL A 305 27.58 -20.61 22.04
N ASN A 306 27.84 -20.78 20.74
CA ASN A 306 29.14 -21.23 20.25
C ASN A 306 30.26 -20.21 20.52
N GLN A 307 30.00 -18.90 20.42
CA GLN A 307 30.97 -17.84 20.76
C GLN A 307 31.37 -17.82 22.24
N GLN A 308 30.53 -18.34 23.13
CA GLN A 308 30.82 -18.46 24.57
C GLN A 308 31.48 -19.80 24.95
N ASN A 309 31.93 -20.61 23.99
CA ASN A 309 32.49 -21.95 24.19
C ASN A 309 31.53 -22.93 24.90
N ILE A 310 30.23 -22.67 24.84
CA ILE A 310 29.21 -23.58 25.39
C ILE A 310 28.88 -24.61 24.30
N LYS A 311 29.19 -25.88 24.56
CA LYS A 311 29.00 -26.99 23.61
C LYS A 311 27.59 -27.61 23.70
N GLN A 312 26.56 -26.78 23.68
CA GLN A 312 25.18 -27.23 23.75
C GLN A 312 24.41 -26.77 22.50
N GLU A 313 23.72 -27.69 21.84
CA GLU A 313 22.80 -27.36 20.76
C GLU A 313 21.53 -26.72 21.34
N VAL A 314 21.05 -25.66 20.69
CA VAL A 314 19.84 -24.93 21.06
C VAL A 314 18.68 -25.54 20.27
N PRO A 315 17.71 -26.21 20.93
CA PRO A 315 16.56 -26.78 20.25
C PRO A 315 15.64 -25.70 19.66
N THR A 316 15.11 -25.92 18.47
CA THR A 316 14.12 -25.04 17.81
C THR A 316 12.76 -25.03 18.53
N ASP A 317 12.50 -26.07 19.32
CA ASP A 317 11.21 -26.33 19.96
C ASP A 317 11.09 -25.67 21.34
N PHE A 318 12.10 -24.89 21.72
CA PHE A 318 12.15 -24.16 23.00
C PHE A 318 11.26 -22.90 23.01
N PHE A 319 10.72 -22.50 21.86
CA PHE A 319 9.88 -21.32 21.72
C PHE A 319 8.39 -21.67 21.76
N THR A 320 7.65 -21.06 22.68
CA THR A 320 6.18 -20.96 22.61
C THR A 320 5.81 -19.66 21.88
N TYR A 321 4.69 -19.62 21.16
CA TYR A 321 4.31 -18.43 20.40
C TYR A 321 2.85 -18.04 20.56
N GLU A 322 2.58 -16.75 20.40
CA GLU A 322 1.26 -16.16 20.34
C GLU A 322 1.17 -15.29 19.07
N GLU A 323 0.20 -15.58 18.20
CA GLU A 323 -0.08 -14.79 17.00
C GLU A 323 -1.06 -13.67 17.36
N LYS A 324 -0.72 -12.43 16.99
CA LYS A 324 -1.60 -11.27 17.18
C LYS A 324 -1.74 -10.49 15.88
N PHE A 325 -2.98 -10.23 15.50
CA PHE A 325 -3.29 -9.46 14.29
C PHE A 325 -3.17 -7.97 14.58
N TRP A 326 -2.82 -7.16 13.57
CA TRP A 326 -2.70 -5.70 13.76
C TRP A 326 -4.01 -5.05 14.22
N ASP A 327 -5.15 -5.62 13.87
CA ASP A 327 -6.47 -5.17 14.32
C ASP A 327 -6.68 -5.37 15.84
N GLU A 328 -5.87 -6.21 16.49
CA GLU A 328 -5.92 -6.50 17.93
C GLU A 328 -4.94 -5.65 18.77
N PHE A 329 -4.03 -4.89 18.12
CA PHE A 329 -3.10 -3.97 18.80
C PHE A 329 -3.60 -2.52 18.88
N ALA A 330 -4.81 -2.25 18.36
CA ALA A 330 -5.37 -0.90 18.36
C ALA A 330 -5.77 -0.39 19.76
N ASP A 331 -5.76 -1.24 20.79
CA ASP A 331 -6.39 -0.94 22.08
C ASP A 331 -5.49 -1.03 23.32
N THR A 332 -4.16 -1.07 23.17
CA THR A 332 -3.25 -0.97 24.33
C THR A 332 -2.52 0.36 24.34
N THR A 333 -3.03 1.27 25.16
CA THR A 333 -2.56 2.62 25.50
C THR A 333 -1.18 2.69 26.20
N ASP A 334 -0.39 1.62 26.18
CA ASP A 334 0.75 1.45 27.10
C ASP A 334 2.14 1.47 26.44
N LEU A 335 2.36 2.37 25.48
CA LEU A 335 3.71 2.68 24.99
C LEU A 335 3.93 4.19 24.84
N GLN A 336 4.14 4.87 25.97
CA GLN A 336 4.98 6.06 26.00
C GLN A 336 6.42 5.63 25.66
N TYR A 337 6.91 5.96 24.46
CA TYR A 337 8.35 5.94 24.19
C TYR A 337 8.91 7.38 24.22
N PRO A 338 9.90 7.66 25.10
CA PRO A 338 10.66 8.90 25.07
C PRO A 338 11.56 8.96 23.83
N ASP A 339 12.00 10.16 23.47
CA ASP A 339 12.97 10.47 22.42
C ASP A 339 14.15 9.48 22.37
N LEU A 340 14.08 8.53 21.42
CA LEU A 340 15.07 7.47 21.19
C LEU A 340 16.12 7.86 20.14
N SER A 341 16.04 9.07 19.56
CA SER A 341 17.01 9.54 18.54
C SER A 341 18.42 9.77 19.10
N LYS A 342 18.58 9.76 20.44
CA LYS A 342 19.86 10.02 21.12
C LYS A 342 20.57 8.78 21.68
N ARG A 343 20.09 7.56 21.43
CA ARG A 343 20.81 6.34 21.85
C ARG A 343 20.86 5.31 20.73
N ILE A 344 22.07 5.17 20.19
CA ILE A 344 22.62 4.13 19.29
C ILE A 344 22.69 4.53 17.81
N SER A 345 23.93 4.73 17.37
CA SER A 345 24.42 4.73 15.99
C SER A 345 25.12 3.39 15.70
N PHE A 346 24.90 2.77 14.53
CA PHE A 346 25.90 1.89 13.91
C PHE A 346 25.84 1.92 12.39
N ASP A 347 27.03 2.10 11.81
CA ASP A 347 27.32 2.11 10.37
C ASP A 347 27.43 0.68 9.81
N SER A 348 26.75 0.45 8.69
CA SER A 348 26.92 -0.64 7.72
C SER A 348 26.38 -2.04 8.06
N VAL A 349 25.55 -2.51 7.12
CA VAL A 349 24.94 -3.84 7.03
C VAL A 349 26.02 -4.88 6.74
N LYS A 350 26.47 -5.63 7.74
CA LYS A 350 27.19 -6.90 7.56
C LYS A 350 27.14 -7.72 8.86
N SER A 351 26.14 -8.60 8.95
CA SER A 351 25.86 -9.47 10.09
C SER A 351 25.28 -8.74 11.29
N CYS A 352 24.18 -9.29 11.82
CA CYS A 352 23.80 -9.16 13.21
C CYS A 352 25.05 -9.03 14.11
N SER A 353 25.27 -7.87 14.73
CA SER A 353 26.14 -7.72 15.90
C SER A 353 25.47 -8.34 17.14
N LEU A 354 25.04 -9.61 16.99
CA LEU A 354 24.83 -10.62 18.04
C LEU A 354 24.59 -10.08 19.45
N LEU A 355 23.43 -9.47 19.69
CA LEU A 355 22.83 -9.39 21.04
C LEU A 355 23.75 -8.77 22.12
N LYS A 356 24.76 -7.96 21.76
CA LYS A 356 25.64 -7.29 22.72
C LYS A 356 25.02 -5.91 23.01
N ASP A 357 24.35 -5.67 24.12
CA ASP A 357 24.53 -6.25 25.44
C ASP A 357 23.18 -6.50 26.12
N ILE A 358 22.83 -7.78 26.26
CA ILE A 358 21.69 -8.33 27.03
C ILE A 358 21.67 -7.89 28.51
N ASP A 359 22.64 -7.11 29.00
CA ASP A 359 22.97 -7.11 30.42
C ASP A 359 23.31 -5.73 31.00
N SER A 360 22.30 -4.92 31.33
CA SER A 360 22.52 -4.03 32.48
C SER A 360 21.28 -3.78 33.34
N HIS A 361 20.60 -4.87 33.71
CA HIS A 361 19.56 -4.96 34.76
C HIS A 361 18.11 -4.79 34.28
N ASN A 362 17.38 -5.92 34.34
CA ASN A 362 15.93 -6.07 34.31
C ASN A 362 15.14 -5.09 33.42
N GLN A 363 14.85 -5.51 32.19
CA GLN A 363 13.56 -5.38 31.48
C GLN A 363 13.76 -5.61 29.97
N THR A 364 12.67 -6.04 29.33
CA THR A 364 12.45 -6.52 27.96
C THR A 364 13.33 -5.90 26.86
N ILE A 365 14.02 -6.75 26.10
CA ILE A 365 14.80 -6.35 24.91
C ILE A 365 13.95 -6.58 23.64
N LEU A 366 13.83 -5.54 22.80
CA LEU A 366 12.91 -5.43 21.66
C LEU A 366 13.67 -5.58 20.33
N VAL A 367 13.14 -6.36 19.38
CA VAL A 367 13.77 -6.59 18.06
C VAL A 367 12.88 -6.04 16.94
N ARG A 368 13.42 -5.12 16.12
CA ARG A 368 12.75 -4.45 14.99
C ARG A 368 13.45 -4.83 13.68
N ILE A 369 12.71 -5.33 12.69
CA ILE A 369 13.23 -5.62 11.34
C ILE A 369 12.69 -4.55 10.37
N SER A 370 13.56 -3.71 9.84
CA SER A 370 13.24 -2.68 8.84
C SER A 370 13.56 -3.16 7.42
N SER A 371 12.55 -3.19 6.55
CA SER A 371 12.66 -3.33 5.09
C SER A 371 12.49 -1.96 4.43
N TYR A 372 13.38 -1.58 3.50
CA TYR A 372 13.23 -0.44 2.56
C TYR A 372 12.77 0.92 3.15
N SER A 373 12.81 1.09 4.47
CA SER A 373 12.31 2.28 5.15
C SER A 373 13.39 3.34 5.36
N GLU A 374 14.68 3.00 5.21
CA GLU A 374 15.75 4.02 5.11
C GLU A 374 15.84 4.67 3.72
N TYR A 375 15.30 4.01 2.67
CA TYR A 375 15.23 4.58 1.32
C TYR A 375 14.15 5.67 1.19
N LEU A 376 12.99 5.51 1.84
CA LEU A 376 11.92 6.51 1.81
C LEU A 376 12.32 7.82 2.51
N VAL A 377 13.31 7.79 3.41
CA VAL A 377 13.85 8.99 4.07
C VAL A 377 14.59 9.90 3.07
N LYS A 378 14.98 9.41 1.87
CA LYS A 378 15.53 10.24 0.79
C LYS A 378 14.52 10.65 -0.28
N ARG A 379 13.29 10.11 -0.26
CA ARG A 379 12.17 10.58 -1.10
C ARG A 379 11.46 11.79 -0.48
N SER A 380 12.04 12.35 0.59
CA SER A 380 11.62 13.52 1.35
C SER A 380 11.74 14.85 0.59
N SER A 381 11.71 14.87 -0.73
CA SER A 381 11.64 16.12 -1.49
C SER A 381 10.49 16.20 -2.51
N GLU A 382 9.75 15.11 -2.79
CA GLU A 382 8.67 15.16 -3.81
C GLU A 382 7.45 14.25 -3.52
N MET A 383 7.12 13.98 -2.26
CA MET A 383 5.77 13.56 -1.87
C MET A 383 5.11 14.72 -1.12
N GLU A 384 4.09 15.32 -1.71
CA GLU A 384 3.12 16.11 -0.94
C GLU A 384 2.67 15.26 0.26
N THR A 385 2.76 15.82 1.46
CA THR A 385 2.29 15.19 2.68
C THR A 385 0.84 14.75 2.48
N ARG A 386 0.60 13.43 2.41
CA ARG A 386 -0.78 12.92 2.38
C ARG A 386 -1.43 13.28 3.70
N MET A 387 -2.47 14.07 3.63
CA MET A 387 -3.23 14.53 4.78
C MET A 387 -4.40 13.60 5.04
N TYR A 388 -4.80 13.48 6.29
CA TYR A 388 -5.86 12.56 6.68
C TYR A 388 -6.93 13.28 7.47
N VAL A 389 -8.18 12.98 7.13
CA VAL A 389 -9.35 13.27 7.97
C VAL A 389 -9.53 12.06 8.87
N LYS A 390 -9.43 12.25 10.19
CA LYS A 390 -9.44 11.16 11.17
C LYS A 390 -10.51 11.36 12.21
N LYS A 391 -11.17 10.27 12.60
CA LYS A 391 -12.23 10.23 13.63
C LYS A 391 -13.31 11.33 13.54
N PRO A 392 -13.90 11.65 12.38
CA PRO A 392 -15.29 12.07 12.36
C PRO A 392 -16.19 11.04 13.06
N VAL A 393 -16.79 11.44 14.18
CA VAL A 393 -17.85 10.66 14.85
C VAL A 393 -19.14 11.46 14.86
N ILE A 394 -20.24 10.82 14.48
CA ILE A 394 -21.57 11.41 14.37
C ILE A 394 -22.43 10.82 15.50
N LEU A 395 -22.74 11.66 16.49
CA LEU A 395 -23.53 11.35 17.67
C LEU A 395 -24.93 11.96 17.54
N LEU A 396 -25.96 11.16 17.82
CA LEU A 396 -27.35 11.61 17.85
C LEU A 396 -27.77 11.91 19.30
N TYR A 397 -28.47 13.01 19.52
CA TYR A 397 -29.06 13.36 20.82
C TYR A 397 -30.55 13.65 20.63
N ASP A 398 -31.39 13.03 21.45
CA ASP A 398 -32.83 13.27 21.52
C ASP A 398 -33.19 13.32 23.00
N ASP A 399 -33.68 14.46 23.49
CA ASP A 399 -34.03 14.65 24.90
C ASP A 399 -35.36 13.99 25.29
N THR A 400 -36.04 13.35 24.33
CA THR A 400 -37.21 12.51 24.59
C THR A 400 -36.82 11.04 24.65
N THR A 401 -37.44 10.30 25.58
CA THR A 401 -37.24 8.85 25.67
C THR A 401 -37.86 8.16 24.45
N LYS A 402 -37.05 7.35 23.76
CA LYS A 402 -37.45 6.62 22.55
C LYS A 402 -36.97 5.18 22.67
N GLU A 403 -37.89 4.23 22.63
CA GLU A 403 -37.51 2.81 22.59
C GLU A 403 -36.95 2.42 21.22
N LYS A 404 -37.51 2.96 20.13
CA LYS A 404 -37.06 2.72 18.76
C LYS A 404 -37.64 3.78 17.81
N GLU A 405 -36.79 4.50 17.10
CA GLU A 405 -37.21 5.46 16.07
C GLU A 405 -36.29 5.35 14.84
N GLU A 406 -36.86 5.43 13.63
CA GLU A 406 -36.09 5.32 12.39
C GLU A 406 -35.24 6.58 12.13
N PHE A 407 -34.07 6.37 11.55
CA PHE A 407 -33.26 7.45 11.01
C PHE A 407 -32.54 7.03 9.72
N CYS A 408 -32.20 8.05 8.93
CA CYS A 408 -31.38 7.96 7.74
C CYS A 408 -30.34 9.08 7.80
N CYS A 409 -29.06 8.71 7.86
CA CYS A 409 -27.92 9.61 7.81
C CYS A 409 -27.31 9.57 6.41
N HIS A 410 -27.26 10.71 5.74
CA HIS A 410 -26.70 10.89 4.41
C HIS A 410 -25.50 11.83 4.48
N LEU A 411 -24.33 11.32 4.11
CA LEU A 411 -23.06 12.04 4.05
C LEU A 411 -22.66 12.20 2.58
N GLU A 412 -22.48 13.44 2.15
CA GLU A 412 -22.03 13.82 0.81
C GLU A 412 -20.64 14.47 0.92
N LEU A 413 -19.63 13.89 0.28
CA LEU A 413 -18.26 14.38 0.22
C LEU A 413 -17.94 14.90 -1.18
N ASN A 414 -17.24 16.03 -1.27
CA ASN A 414 -16.71 16.53 -2.54
C ASN A 414 -15.33 15.92 -2.87
N ASP A 415 -14.64 16.46 -3.88
CA ASP A 415 -13.32 16.02 -4.30
C ASP A 415 -12.15 16.40 -3.36
N ALA A 416 -12.41 17.12 -2.26
CA ALA A 416 -11.41 17.42 -1.25
C ALA A 416 -11.17 16.25 -0.28
N ILE A 417 -12.10 15.30 -0.22
CA ILE A 417 -12.02 14.12 0.66
C ILE A 417 -12.28 12.85 -0.14
N ASP A 418 -11.42 11.86 0.07
CA ASP A 418 -11.69 10.47 -0.30
C ASP A 418 -12.02 9.68 0.96
N ILE A 419 -13.18 9.02 1.01
CA ILE A 419 -13.56 8.26 2.20
C ILE A 419 -12.66 7.04 2.32
N GLY A 420 -12.24 6.73 3.53
CA GLY A 420 -11.49 5.53 3.87
C GLY A 420 -12.36 4.60 4.69
N THR A 421 -11.96 4.41 5.95
CA THR A 421 -12.65 3.51 6.87
C THR A 421 -13.97 4.13 7.34
N THR A 422 -15.01 3.31 7.43
CA THR A 422 -16.30 3.69 8.01
C THR A 422 -16.73 2.63 9.00
N TYR A 423 -17.52 3.01 10.00
CA TYR A 423 -18.10 2.06 10.93
C TYR A 423 -19.40 2.60 11.56
N PRO A 424 -20.52 1.85 11.51
CA PRO A 424 -20.74 0.68 10.65
C PRO A 424 -20.59 1.01 9.16
N ASN A 425 -20.56 0.01 8.28
CA ASN A 425 -20.42 0.26 6.83
C ASN A 425 -21.72 0.89 6.28
N PRO A 426 -21.66 2.09 5.66
CA PRO A 426 -22.81 2.69 4.97
C PRO A 426 -23.10 1.98 3.65
N LYS A 427 -24.29 2.21 3.13
CA LYS A 427 -24.59 1.98 1.73
C LYS A 427 -23.98 3.11 0.89
N VAL A 428 -23.20 2.75 -0.13
CA VAL A 428 -22.74 3.71 -1.14
C VAL A 428 -23.92 4.02 -2.07
N ILE A 429 -24.31 5.29 -2.13
CA ILE A 429 -25.38 5.79 -3.01
C ILE A 429 -24.79 6.23 -4.35
N LYS A 430 -23.66 6.93 -4.31
CA LYS A 430 -22.99 7.50 -5.47
C LYS A 430 -21.49 7.65 -5.20
N GLU A 431 -20.65 7.41 -6.19
CA GLU A 431 -19.20 7.57 -6.09
C GLU A 431 -18.64 8.05 -7.43
N ASP A 432 -18.83 9.35 -7.71
CA ASP A 432 -18.21 10.04 -8.85
C ASP A 432 -16.89 10.68 -8.41
N SER A 433 -16.06 11.11 -9.37
CA SER A 433 -14.81 11.84 -9.10
C SER A 433 -15.01 13.07 -8.21
N ASP A 434 -16.12 13.79 -8.44
CA ASP A 434 -16.36 15.11 -7.84
C ASP A 434 -17.28 15.05 -6.62
N LYS A 435 -18.03 13.94 -6.47
CA LYS A 435 -19.11 13.83 -5.50
C LYS A 435 -19.34 12.38 -5.08
N LYS A 436 -19.22 12.12 -3.78
CA LYS A 436 -19.41 10.80 -3.15
C LYS A 436 -20.52 10.89 -2.12
N GLU A 437 -21.45 9.93 -2.10
CA GLU A 437 -22.63 9.93 -1.25
C GLU A 437 -22.78 8.59 -0.53
N TYR A 438 -22.87 8.64 0.80
CA TYR A 438 -22.93 7.49 1.69
C TYR A 438 -24.18 7.59 2.58
N GLU A 439 -24.85 6.46 2.81
CA GLU A 439 -26.09 6.40 3.56
C GLU A 439 -26.06 5.33 4.65
N TRP A 440 -26.31 5.73 5.90
CA TRP A 440 -26.65 4.82 7.00
C TRP A 440 -28.14 4.88 7.26
N LYS A 441 -28.79 3.70 7.25
CA LYS A 441 -30.20 3.54 7.62
C LYS A 441 -30.33 2.57 8.77
N GLY A 442 -31.15 2.94 9.75
CA GLY A 442 -31.41 2.10 10.90
C GLY A 442 -32.42 2.73 11.83
N THR A 443 -32.37 2.33 13.09
CA THR A 443 -33.17 2.91 14.16
C THR A 443 -32.25 3.41 15.26
N TYR A 444 -32.73 4.26 16.15
CA TYR A 444 -32.03 4.58 17.39
C TYR A 444 -32.98 4.51 18.58
N CYS A 445 -32.42 4.34 19.77
CA CYS A 445 -33.11 4.50 21.03
C CYS A 445 -32.46 5.63 21.85
N SER A 446 -33.28 6.36 22.60
CA SER A 446 -32.84 7.44 23.48
C SER A 446 -33.38 7.26 24.88
N ASP A 447 -32.55 7.52 25.89
CA ASP A 447 -32.92 7.61 27.29
C ASP A 447 -33.34 9.04 27.70
N GLY A 448 -33.21 10.02 26.80
CA GLY A 448 -33.48 11.44 27.03
C GLY A 448 -32.31 12.22 27.67
N VAL A 449 -31.17 11.58 27.92
CA VAL A 449 -30.04 12.17 28.66
C VAL A 449 -28.70 11.95 27.94
N SER A 450 -28.44 10.73 27.50
CA SER A 450 -27.20 10.30 26.85
C SER A 450 -27.29 10.49 25.33
N ASN A 451 -26.17 10.28 24.63
CA ASN A 451 -26.24 10.06 23.18
C ASN A 451 -27.09 8.83 22.88
N CYS A 452 -27.84 8.88 21.80
CA CYS A 452 -28.69 7.78 21.36
C CYS A 452 -27.83 6.57 20.99
N VAL A 453 -28.37 5.38 21.23
CA VAL A 453 -27.78 4.13 20.74
C VAL A 453 -28.41 3.82 19.38
N ILE A 454 -27.57 3.70 18.36
CA ILE A 454 -27.93 3.42 16.98
C ILE A 454 -28.00 1.90 16.78
N GLU A 455 -29.05 1.41 16.15
CA GLU A 455 -29.22 0.02 15.74
C GLU A 455 -29.22 -0.07 14.21
N ILE A 456 -28.23 -0.75 13.64
CA ILE A 456 -28.13 -1.06 12.20
C ILE A 456 -27.84 -2.56 12.05
N ASN A 457 -28.62 -3.26 11.23
CA ASN A 457 -28.48 -4.71 11.01
C ASN A 457 -28.44 -5.52 12.32
N ASN A 458 -29.32 -5.20 13.28
CA ASN A 458 -29.41 -5.81 14.62
C ASN A 458 -28.14 -5.71 15.46
N LYS A 459 -27.28 -4.71 15.20
CA LYS A 459 -26.11 -4.37 16.02
C LYS A 459 -26.26 -2.96 16.56
N HIS A 460 -25.79 -2.76 17.79
CA HIS A 460 -25.86 -1.49 18.49
C HIS A 460 -24.53 -0.72 18.39
N PHE A 461 -24.60 0.59 18.21
CA PHE A 461 -23.47 1.51 18.03
C PHE A 461 -23.73 2.82 18.79
N ASP A 462 -22.72 3.37 19.44
CA ASP A 462 -22.86 4.66 20.14
C ASP A 462 -22.82 5.87 19.20
N TYR A 463 -22.22 5.70 18.01
CA TYR A 463 -22.06 6.73 16.99
C TYR A 463 -21.81 6.10 15.61
N LEU A 464 -21.96 6.90 14.56
CA LEU A 464 -21.43 6.56 13.23
C LEU A 464 -20.03 7.16 13.08
N PHE A 465 -19.14 6.47 12.38
CA PHE A 465 -17.74 6.85 12.23
C PHE A 465 -17.31 6.80 10.78
N TRP A 466 -16.49 7.75 10.38
CA TRP A 466 -15.77 7.70 9.11
C TRP A 466 -14.39 8.35 9.22
N GLU A 467 -13.46 7.93 8.37
CA GLU A 467 -12.15 8.57 8.15
C GLU A 467 -11.93 8.72 6.64
N GLY A 468 -10.94 9.50 6.25
CA GLY A 468 -10.62 9.71 4.85
C GLY A 468 -9.24 10.29 4.60
N ILE A 469 -8.93 10.44 3.32
CA ILE A 469 -7.74 11.12 2.84
C ILE A 469 -8.17 12.54 2.43
N CYS A 470 -7.50 13.55 2.98
CA CYS A 470 -7.68 14.93 2.57
C CYS A 470 -6.80 15.19 1.34
N LEU A 471 -7.44 15.50 0.22
CA LEU A 471 -6.80 15.74 -1.08
C LEU A 471 -6.56 17.24 -1.35
N LYS A 472 -7.34 18.13 -0.72
CA LYS A 472 -7.31 19.59 -0.97
C LYS A 472 -7.36 20.39 0.33
N LYS A 473 -6.24 20.47 1.05
CA LYS A 473 -6.14 21.06 2.40
C LYS A 473 -6.47 22.54 2.48
N GLU A 474 -6.26 23.24 1.36
CA GLU A 474 -6.50 24.65 1.17
C GLU A 474 -7.99 25.01 1.14
N GLN A 475 -8.88 24.01 0.93
CA GLN A 475 -10.32 24.21 1.06
C GLN A 475 -10.77 24.28 2.53
N PHE A 476 -10.00 23.70 3.45
CA PHE A 476 -10.30 23.72 4.89
C PHE A 476 -9.85 25.05 5.49
N LYS A 477 -10.71 26.05 5.33
CA LYS A 477 -10.51 27.42 5.81
C LYS A 477 -11.31 27.65 7.09
N GLY A 478 -10.92 28.69 7.82
CA GLY A 478 -11.64 29.12 9.01
C GLY A 478 -10.74 29.91 9.95
N LYS A 479 -11.14 29.98 11.22
CA LYS A 479 -10.42 30.75 12.24
C LYS A 479 -9.18 30.00 12.68
N GLU A 480 -8.02 30.65 12.65
CA GLU A 480 -6.74 30.03 13.00
C GLU A 480 -6.28 30.48 14.39
N VAL A 481 -5.82 29.53 15.21
CA VAL A 481 -5.20 29.79 16.51
C VAL A 481 -3.93 28.96 16.68
N GLY A 482 -3.01 29.45 17.52
CA GLY A 482 -1.80 28.73 17.88
C GLY A 482 -1.99 27.88 19.14
N ILE A 483 -1.49 26.64 19.12
CA ILE A 483 -1.42 25.75 20.28
C ILE A 483 0.01 25.26 20.46
N THR A 484 0.45 25.13 21.71
CA THR A 484 1.79 24.62 22.07
C THR A 484 1.71 23.19 22.59
N LYS A 485 2.77 22.40 22.40
CA LYS A 485 2.85 21.05 22.96
C LYS A 485 2.73 21.02 24.49
N GLU A 486 3.32 22.00 25.17
CA GLU A 486 3.35 22.08 26.64
C GLU A 486 1.97 22.29 27.25
N ASN A 487 1.11 23.08 26.59
CA ASN A 487 -0.24 23.38 27.05
C ASN A 487 -1.35 22.67 26.25
N MET A 488 -0.99 21.79 25.31
CA MET A 488 -1.90 21.26 24.30
C MET A 488 -3.20 20.68 24.87
N THR A 489 -3.12 19.88 25.93
CA THR A 489 -4.30 19.28 26.56
C THR A 489 -5.23 20.37 27.09
N ASN A 490 -4.72 21.27 27.93
CA ASN A 490 -5.51 22.37 28.52
C ASN A 490 -6.06 23.30 27.44
N GLU A 491 -5.24 23.63 26.44
CA GLU A 491 -5.60 24.49 25.31
C GLU A 491 -6.71 23.85 24.46
N LEU A 492 -6.63 22.55 24.16
CA LEU A 492 -7.68 21.81 23.46
C LEU A 492 -8.94 21.66 24.32
N GLU A 493 -8.84 21.39 25.62
CA GLU A 493 -10.01 21.34 26.52
C GLU A 493 -10.79 22.65 26.51
N VAL A 494 -10.09 23.78 26.65
CA VAL A 494 -10.70 25.11 26.60
C VAL A 494 -11.31 25.37 25.22
N LEU A 495 -10.59 25.06 24.14
CA LEU A 495 -11.08 25.24 22.77
C LEU A 495 -12.34 24.41 22.50
N LEU A 496 -12.31 23.11 22.76
CA LEU A 496 -13.42 22.20 22.48
C LEU A 496 -14.64 22.53 23.35
N LYS A 497 -14.44 22.95 24.60
CA LYS A 497 -15.51 23.46 25.47
C LYS A 497 -16.14 24.73 24.90
N LYS A 498 -15.34 25.69 24.44
CA LYS A 498 -15.84 26.87 23.72
C LYS A 498 -16.61 26.50 22.47
N LEU A 499 -16.24 25.42 21.79
CA LEU A 499 -16.92 24.92 20.60
C LEU A 499 -18.21 24.12 20.91
N GLY A 500 -18.61 23.99 22.18
CA GLY A 500 -19.90 23.39 22.59
C GLY A 500 -19.85 21.88 22.85
N MET A 501 -18.66 21.30 22.99
CA MET A 501 -18.51 19.88 23.36
C MET A 501 -18.70 19.68 24.86
N ASN A 502 -19.27 18.52 25.22
CA ASN A 502 -19.38 18.11 26.62
C ASN A 502 -18.11 17.36 27.09
N GLU A 503 -18.00 17.10 28.40
CA GLU A 503 -16.80 16.46 28.98
C GLU A 503 -16.48 15.08 28.38
N ARG A 504 -17.51 14.27 28.05
CA ARG A 504 -17.31 12.95 27.44
C ARG A 504 -16.71 13.07 26.03
N GLU A 505 -17.26 13.96 25.23
CA GLU A 505 -16.80 14.23 23.86
C GLU A 505 -15.40 14.83 23.84
N ILE A 506 -15.11 15.79 24.74
CA ILE A 506 -13.79 16.41 24.90
C ILE A 506 -12.75 15.34 25.26
N ASN A 507 -13.03 14.50 26.25
CA ASN A 507 -12.14 13.43 26.66
C ASN A 507 -11.87 12.46 25.50
N ASP A 508 -12.90 12.03 24.77
CA ASP A 508 -12.73 11.10 23.65
C ASP A 508 -11.98 11.72 22.45
N PHE A 509 -12.17 13.02 22.21
CA PHE A 509 -11.39 13.77 21.22
C PHE A 509 -9.92 13.82 21.64
N ILE A 510 -9.63 14.28 22.86
CA ILE A 510 -8.27 14.47 23.35
C ILE A 510 -7.51 13.16 23.42
N VAL A 511 -8.09 12.10 24.00
CA VAL A 511 -7.42 10.78 24.10
C VAL A 511 -6.99 10.27 22.73
N TYR A 512 -7.83 10.44 21.72
CA TYR A 512 -7.49 10.01 20.36
C TYR A 512 -6.45 10.91 19.68
N TRP A 513 -6.56 12.23 19.85
CA TRP A 513 -5.76 13.20 19.11
C TRP A 513 -4.42 13.54 19.75
N ILE A 514 -4.32 13.55 21.08
CA ILE A 514 -3.11 13.98 21.79
C ILE A 514 -1.89 13.13 21.41
N VAL A 515 -2.09 11.82 21.18
CA VAL A 515 -1.01 10.90 20.76
C VAL A 515 -0.53 11.16 19.32
N LYS A 516 -1.36 11.81 18.50
CA LYS A 516 -1.09 12.14 17.09
C LYS A 516 -0.48 13.54 16.93
N LEU A 517 -0.67 14.43 17.91
CA LEU A 517 -0.21 15.82 17.89
C LEU A 517 1.12 15.97 18.66
N ASN A 518 2.22 15.46 18.10
CA ASN A 518 3.50 15.34 18.81
C ASN A 518 4.50 16.49 18.58
N LYS A 519 4.16 17.45 17.73
CA LYS A 519 5.04 18.57 17.35
C LYS A 519 4.95 19.75 18.32
N LYS A 520 5.97 20.61 18.29
CA LYS A 520 6.14 21.68 19.29
C LYS A 520 5.02 22.73 19.22
N TYR A 521 4.57 23.02 18.01
CA TYR A 521 3.61 24.07 17.71
C TYR A 521 2.64 23.60 16.63
N TYR A 522 1.37 23.92 16.81
CA TYR A 522 0.34 23.68 15.82
C TYR A 522 -0.44 24.96 15.54
N LYS A 523 -0.67 25.21 14.25
CA LYS A 523 -1.74 26.09 13.80
C LYS A 523 -3.01 25.25 13.71
N VAL A 524 -4.01 25.60 14.50
CA VAL A 524 -5.31 24.95 14.51
C VAL A 524 -6.31 25.83 13.78
N THR A 525 -6.79 25.38 12.63
CA THR A 525 -7.90 26.01 11.91
C THR A 525 -9.20 25.38 12.39
N ILE A 526 -10.06 26.17 13.04
CA ILE A 526 -11.47 25.82 13.27
C ILE A 526 -12.20 26.04 11.95
N CYS A 527 -12.57 24.96 11.26
CA CYS A 527 -13.19 25.06 9.93
C CYS A 527 -14.51 25.85 9.98
N ASP A 528 -14.72 26.67 8.94
CA ASP A 528 -15.93 27.45 8.74
C ASP A 528 -17.03 26.66 8.01
N SER A 529 -18.12 27.33 7.65
CA SER A 529 -19.29 26.72 7.01
C SER A 529 -19.00 26.14 5.62
N THR A 530 -17.82 26.39 5.02
CA THR A 530 -17.36 25.71 3.80
C THR A 530 -17.26 24.21 4.03
N TYR A 531 -16.83 23.78 5.23
CA TYR A 531 -16.78 22.35 5.57
C TYR A 531 -18.18 21.72 5.51
N ASP A 532 -19.18 22.40 6.04
CA ASP A 532 -20.56 21.90 6.13
C ASP A 532 -21.31 21.97 4.80
N ASN A 533 -21.06 23.00 4.01
CA ASN A 533 -21.84 23.32 2.82
C ASN A 533 -21.19 22.89 1.51
N GLU A 534 -19.89 22.59 1.50
CA GLU A 534 -19.16 22.31 0.26
C GLU A 534 -18.31 21.05 0.35
N ILE A 535 -17.66 20.79 1.48
CA ILE A 535 -16.69 19.68 1.61
C ILE A 535 -17.37 18.38 2.03
N ALA A 536 -18.11 18.40 3.14
CA ALA A 536 -18.71 17.22 3.73
C ALA A 536 -20.14 17.52 4.19
N ARG A 537 -21.14 17.49 3.30
CA ARG A 537 -22.53 17.80 3.68
C ARG A 537 -23.16 16.62 4.43
N LEU A 538 -23.69 16.89 5.62
CA LEU A 538 -24.35 15.88 6.46
C LEU A 538 -25.85 16.20 6.60
N LYS A 539 -26.71 15.22 6.36
CA LYS A 539 -28.16 15.31 6.56
C LYS A 539 -28.66 14.08 7.31
N ILE A 540 -29.45 14.28 8.36
CA ILE A 540 -29.99 13.17 9.16
C ILE A 540 -31.49 13.37 9.33
N SER A 541 -32.29 12.40 8.89
CA SER A 541 -33.76 12.50 8.94
C SER A 541 -34.26 12.65 10.38
N GLY A 542 -35.10 13.65 10.61
CA GLY A 542 -35.65 13.93 11.96
C GLY A 542 -34.73 14.78 12.84
N PHE A 543 -33.52 15.11 12.39
CA PHE A 543 -32.57 15.95 13.12
C PHE A 543 -32.26 17.23 12.32
N ASN A 544 -32.90 18.34 12.72
CA ASN A 544 -32.77 19.62 12.00
C ASN A 544 -31.58 20.48 12.50
N GLN A 545 -31.03 20.15 13.67
CA GLN A 545 -29.92 20.86 14.28
C GLN A 545 -28.68 19.97 14.22
N ILE A 546 -27.68 20.36 13.42
CA ILE A 546 -26.44 19.63 13.26
C ILE A 546 -25.29 20.56 13.65
N HIS A 547 -24.55 20.20 14.68
CA HIS A 547 -23.48 21.00 15.25
C HIS A 547 -22.13 20.29 15.01
N ARG A 548 -21.31 20.87 14.14
CA ARG A 548 -20.12 20.21 13.60
C ARG A 548 -18.83 20.94 13.98
N ILE A 549 -17.83 20.15 14.36
CA ILE A 549 -16.54 20.61 14.83
C ILE A 549 -15.45 19.88 14.05
N ALA A 550 -15.04 20.50 12.94
CA ALA A 550 -13.89 20.05 12.17
C ALA A 550 -12.70 20.97 12.47
N LEU A 551 -11.62 20.38 12.99
CA LEU A 551 -10.36 21.09 13.23
C LEU A 551 -9.34 20.67 12.18
N LYS A 552 -8.49 21.57 11.69
CA LYS A 552 -7.30 21.22 10.92
C LYS A 552 -6.05 21.59 11.71
N PHE A 553 -5.18 20.62 11.94
CA PHE A 553 -3.90 20.78 12.61
C PHE A 553 -2.78 20.84 11.58
N GLU A 554 -2.09 21.98 11.50
CA GLU A 554 -0.89 22.15 10.66
C GLU A 554 0.34 22.39 11.55
N GLU A 555 1.41 21.63 11.32
CA GLU A 555 2.69 21.87 11.99
C GLU A 555 3.29 23.21 11.52
N VAL A 556 3.74 24.03 12.48
CA VAL A 556 4.38 25.31 12.20
C VAL A 556 5.65 25.48 13.02
N GLU A 557 6.61 26.26 12.53
CA GLU A 557 7.86 26.54 13.26
C GLU A 557 7.64 27.51 14.44
N SER A 558 6.59 28.33 14.38
CA SER A 558 6.24 29.33 15.40
C SER A 558 4.75 29.69 15.33
N ILE A 559 4.18 30.05 16.48
CA ILE A 559 2.80 30.54 16.62
C ILE A 559 2.72 32.02 16.98
N ASN A 560 3.86 32.73 17.01
CA ASN A 560 3.91 34.11 17.52
C ASN A 560 3.01 35.10 16.75
N THR A 561 2.66 34.77 15.50
CA THR A 561 1.78 35.56 14.63
C THR A 561 0.33 35.10 14.67
N LEU A 562 0.01 34.02 15.39
CA LEU A 562 -1.32 33.44 15.46
C LEU A 562 -2.06 33.93 16.71
N PRO A 563 -3.38 34.18 16.62
CA PRO A 563 -4.21 34.43 17.79
C PRO A 563 -4.20 33.26 18.78
N THR A 564 -4.48 33.53 20.05
CA THR A 564 -4.69 32.49 21.07
C THR A 564 -6.14 31.96 21.02
N ILE A 565 -6.40 30.86 21.71
CA ILE A 565 -7.73 30.26 21.87
C ILE A 565 -8.73 31.23 22.53
N ASP A 566 -8.25 32.21 23.29
CA ASP A 566 -9.11 33.24 23.89
C ASP A 566 -9.89 34.02 22.84
N SER A 567 -9.31 34.17 21.64
CA SER A 567 -9.97 34.84 20.53
C SER A 567 -11.16 34.07 19.96
N VAL A 568 -11.27 32.75 20.18
CA VAL A 568 -12.35 31.90 19.63
C VAL A 568 -13.67 32.21 20.34
N GLU A 569 -14.70 32.43 19.53
CA GLU A 569 -16.06 32.69 20.00
C GLU A 569 -16.71 31.42 20.51
N GLU A 570 -17.48 31.54 21.60
CA GLU A 570 -18.24 30.42 22.15
C GLU A 570 -19.41 30.05 21.24
N ARG A 571 -19.50 28.77 20.89
CA ARG A 571 -20.63 28.19 20.16
C ARG A 571 -21.57 27.53 21.14
N GLN A 572 -22.83 27.95 21.14
CA GLN A 572 -23.86 27.36 21.98
C GLN A 572 -24.20 25.95 21.50
N ARG A 573 -24.18 24.99 22.43
CA ARG A 573 -24.62 23.62 22.15
C ARG A 573 -26.14 23.62 21.90
N PRO A 574 -26.64 22.94 20.85
CA PRO A 574 -28.07 22.80 20.64
C PRO A 574 -28.77 22.06 21.79
N THR A 575 -30.07 22.28 21.93
CA THR A 575 -30.95 21.57 22.89
C THR A 575 -32.05 20.82 22.13
N GLY A 576 -32.74 19.91 22.81
CA GLY A 576 -33.76 19.09 22.17
C GLY A 576 -33.16 17.93 21.39
N LYS A 577 -33.59 17.82 20.13
CA LYS A 577 -33.12 16.83 19.17
C LYS A 577 -32.08 17.40 18.21
N TYR A 578 -30.86 16.90 18.27
CA TYR A 578 -29.72 17.44 17.52
C TYR A 578 -28.62 16.40 17.28
N VAL A 579 -27.66 16.75 16.43
CA VAL A 579 -26.51 15.93 16.06
C VAL A 579 -25.24 16.68 16.44
N ILE A 580 -24.26 15.94 16.96
CA ILE A 580 -22.89 16.41 17.12
C ILE A 580 -22.01 15.60 16.19
N GLU A 581 -21.27 16.26 15.30
CA GLU A 581 -20.11 15.65 14.64
C GLU A 581 -18.84 16.36 15.07
N TRP A 582 -17.82 15.61 15.46
CA TRP A 582 -16.49 16.17 15.63
C TRP A 582 -15.45 15.26 14.99
N GLY A 583 -14.36 15.87 14.51
CA GLY A 583 -13.24 15.19 13.88
C GLY A 583 -12.14 16.21 13.55
N ALA A 584 -11.01 15.73 13.03
CA ALA A 584 -9.97 16.65 12.59
C ALA A 584 -9.18 16.15 11.38
N ILE A 585 -8.53 17.10 10.72
CA ILE A 585 -7.57 16.90 9.65
C ILE A 585 -6.17 17.12 10.21
N ILE A 586 -5.23 16.22 9.92
CA ILE A 586 -3.81 16.45 10.18
C ILE A 586 -3.08 16.72 8.86
N ALA A 587 -2.36 17.85 8.82
CA ALA A 587 -1.81 18.47 7.63
C ALA A 587 -0.29 18.49 7.55
#